data_AF-A0A968UBW0-F1
#
_entry.id   AF-A0A968UBW0-F1
#
_cell.length_a   1.000
_cell.length_b   1.000
_cell.length_c   1.000
_cell.angle_alpha   90.00
_cell.angle_beta   90.00
_cell.angle_gamma   90.00
#
_symmetry.space_group_name_H-M   'P 1'
#
loop_
_entity.id
_entity.type
_entity.pdbx_description
1 polymer ?
#
loop_
_entity_poly.entity_id
_entity_poly.type
_entity_poly.pdbx_seq_one_letter_code
_entity_poly.pdbx_strand_id
1 'polypeptide(L)'
;LLAGGATQTTVTATTNAVTTIVANAVINAGNRADITSVANTVVRTFTEGNTGTSLTELFTNLVNGNFSNIGMPSILASGGAGSGITVNNKAQTILDPNASVNATNQVNITADGDTSVRPADGQEFSAAMTTRGATLANAFAITDVFIDSDALIDIRQGAKVSSLNVNIDADNQISALAAARGNALVDIEGAHGSAFTRLNIGTAGNYSEAKISFATGTDIIGTDSLRIDATNSQKDGNLRSRAQGRGESNLFVGIATARSEGTAYVQSIVESASGSAMRSGDLSVNAESNFGLDRHAETISSTLVTKTLTVIKEVARTVEEKICKWMPWPLDKLCEVVTKTVISLVEVLEDIVVAAASYPSQGGLGVVLNGNGTYKDTINLNGDLYNIGSSDQSLKVNADGSIDATSTIGTTQDANNIYVDDIVSSAKMSMTFSANRGQIIGNAVMRVNKNIENLTVENSPAKPGLRQNQRAGL
;
A
#
# COMPACT_ATOMS: atom_id res chain seq x y z
N LEU A 1 43.03 -13.70 -10.82
CA LEU A 1 43.57 -12.41 -10.31
C LEU A 1 42.50 -11.32 -10.29
N LEU A 2 41.70 -11.17 -11.34
CA LEU A 2 40.51 -10.32 -11.37
C LEU A 2 39.26 -11.21 -11.36
N ALA A 3 38.25 -10.83 -10.59
CA ALA A 3 36.95 -11.51 -10.59
C ALA A 3 35.84 -10.49 -10.82
N GLY A 4 34.92 -10.84 -11.73
CA GLY A 4 33.81 -9.99 -12.13
C GLY A 4 32.53 -10.81 -12.27
N GLY A 5 31.40 -10.26 -11.86
CA GLY A 5 30.11 -10.93 -12.04
C GLY A 5 28.94 -9.96 -11.93
N ALA A 6 27.92 -10.14 -12.76
CA ALA A 6 26.66 -9.44 -12.63
C ALA A 6 25.52 -10.44 -12.75
N THR A 7 24.60 -10.39 -11.80
CA THR A 7 23.36 -11.17 -11.83
C THR A 7 22.20 -10.18 -11.85
N GLN A 8 21.24 -10.40 -12.75
CA GLN A 8 20.05 -9.58 -12.81
C GLN A 8 18.83 -10.48 -12.96
N THR A 9 17.77 -10.14 -12.23
CA THR A 9 16.44 -10.70 -12.43
C THR A 9 15.49 -9.56 -12.78
N THR A 10 14.62 -9.80 -13.76
CA THR A 10 13.49 -8.92 -14.06
C THR A 10 12.22 -9.73 -14.05
N VAL A 11 11.22 -9.27 -13.29
CA VAL A 11 9.91 -9.89 -13.20
C VAL A 11 8.87 -8.88 -13.61
N THR A 12 8.06 -9.24 -14.60
CA THR A 12 6.83 -8.52 -14.93
C THR A 12 5.67 -9.44 -14.65
N ALA A 13 4.82 -9.08 -13.70
CA ALA A 13 3.59 -9.79 -13.38
C ALA A 13 2.40 -8.93 -13.83
N THR A 14 1.47 -9.53 -14.56
CA THR A 14 0.24 -8.85 -14.96
C THR A 14 -0.94 -9.77 -14.69
N THR A 15 -1.86 -9.30 -13.83
CA THR A 15 -3.08 -9.98 -13.49
C THR A 15 -4.24 -9.05 -13.80
N ASN A 16 -5.17 -9.52 -14.62
CA ASN A 16 -6.37 -8.79 -14.96
C ASN A 16 -7.58 -9.69 -14.75
N ALA A 17 -8.42 -9.35 -13.78
CA ALA A 17 -9.67 -10.04 -13.50
C ALA A 17 -10.82 -9.09 -13.83
N VAL A 18 -11.61 -9.45 -14.85
CA VAL A 18 -12.74 -8.64 -15.29
C VAL A 18 -14.02 -9.45 -15.19
N THR A 19 -14.98 -8.94 -14.42
CA THR A 19 -16.34 -9.48 -14.36
C THR A 19 -17.27 -8.48 -15.04
N THR A 20 -18.08 -8.94 -15.98
CA THR A 20 -19.00 -8.05 -16.72
C THR A 20 -20.39 -8.64 -16.76
N ILE A 21 -21.36 -7.86 -16.30
CA ILE A 21 -22.77 -8.10 -16.62
C ILE A 21 -23.06 -7.35 -17.90
N VAL A 22 -23.20 -8.08 -19.00
CA VAL A 22 -23.32 -7.52 -20.34
C VAL A 22 -24.58 -6.68 -20.53
N ALA A 23 -24.57 -5.82 -21.54
CA ALA A 23 -25.65 -4.86 -21.77
C ALA A 23 -27.03 -5.53 -21.87
N ASN A 24 -28.02 -4.93 -21.22
CA ASN A 24 -29.40 -5.42 -21.12
C ASN A 24 -29.57 -6.80 -20.45
N ALA A 25 -28.52 -7.39 -19.88
CA ALA A 25 -28.66 -8.63 -19.13
C ALA A 25 -29.45 -8.39 -17.84
N VAL A 26 -30.25 -9.37 -17.43
CA VAL A 26 -31.01 -9.35 -16.19
C VAL A 26 -30.56 -10.50 -15.31
N ILE A 27 -30.00 -10.17 -14.15
CA ILE A 27 -29.77 -11.09 -13.05
C ILE A 27 -30.93 -10.90 -12.08
N ASN A 28 -31.69 -11.97 -11.85
CA ASN A 28 -32.72 -12.01 -10.82
C ASN A 28 -32.39 -13.16 -9.88
N ALA A 29 -31.71 -12.85 -8.78
CA ALA A 29 -31.41 -13.78 -7.74
C ALA A 29 -32.58 -13.85 -6.74
N GLY A 30 -32.82 -15.03 -6.18
CA GLY A 30 -33.74 -15.17 -5.05
C GLY A 30 -33.21 -14.37 -3.86
N ASN A 31 -32.31 -14.95 -3.08
CA ASN A 31 -31.82 -14.32 -1.85
C ASN A 31 -30.69 -13.29 -2.10
N ARG A 32 -29.64 -13.70 -2.81
CA ARG A 32 -28.37 -12.95 -2.90
C ARG A 32 -27.77 -13.02 -4.30
N ALA A 33 -27.25 -11.89 -4.80
CA ALA A 33 -26.41 -11.82 -5.99
C ALA A 33 -25.02 -11.28 -5.64
N ASP A 34 -23.98 -11.99 -6.05
CA ASP A 34 -22.58 -11.58 -5.90
C ASP A 34 -21.98 -11.40 -7.29
N ILE A 35 -21.45 -10.20 -7.56
CA ILE A 35 -20.79 -9.85 -8.80
C ILE A 35 -19.41 -9.36 -8.42
N THR A 36 -18.41 -10.22 -8.62
CA THR A 36 -17.10 -10.04 -8.02
C THR A 36 -16.01 -10.23 -9.05
N SER A 37 -14.99 -9.37 -9.01
CA SER A 37 -13.70 -9.57 -9.66
C SER A 37 -12.61 -9.58 -8.60
N VAL A 38 -11.73 -10.58 -8.62
CA VAL A 38 -10.58 -10.65 -7.70
C VAL A 38 -9.30 -10.80 -8.50
N ALA A 39 -8.38 -9.85 -8.35
CA ALA A 39 -7.04 -9.89 -8.94
C ALA A 39 -6.00 -9.97 -7.82
N ASN A 40 -5.37 -11.13 -7.67
CA ASN A 40 -4.33 -11.37 -6.68
C ASN A 40 -2.98 -11.59 -7.37
N THR A 41 -2.00 -10.74 -7.05
CA THR A 41 -0.64 -10.85 -7.56
C THR A 41 0.37 -10.90 -6.43
N VAL A 42 1.11 -12.00 -6.34
CA VAL A 42 2.24 -12.16 -5.40
C VAL A 42 3.52 -12.34 -6.18
N VAL A 43 4.47 -11.42 -6.03
CA VAL A 43 5.82 -11.54 -6.58
C VAL A 43 6.82 -11.73 -5.46
N ARG A 44 7.62 -12.80 -5.58
CA ARG A 44 8.75 -13.08 -4.71
C ARG A 44 10.01 -13.19 -5.54
N THR A 45 11.02 -12.40 -5.20
CA THR A 45 12.30 -12.43 -5.93
C THR A 45 13.49 -12.48 -4.98
N PHE A 46 14.53 -13.17 -5.42
CA PHE A 46 15.84 -13.10 -4.81
C PHE A 46 16.89 -13.22 -5.91
N THR A 47 17.70 -12.17 -6.05
CA THR A 47 18.83 -12.14 -6.96
C THR A 47 20.10 -12.10 -6.14
N GLU A 48 20.89 -13.18 -6.20
CA GLU A 48 22.17 -13.26 -5.51
C GLU A 48 23.32 -13.18 -6.51
N GLY A 49 24.29 -12.32 -6.20
CA GLY A 49 25.58 -12.28 -6.86
C GLY A 49 26.69 -12.50 -5.84
N ASN A 50 27.63 -13.38 -6.17
CA ASN A 50 28.83 -13.63 -5.39
C ASN A 50 30.05 -13.57 -6.32
N THR A 51 31.09 -12.84 -5.94
CA THR A 51 32.31 -12.72 -6.77
C THR A 51 33.56 -12.62 -5.93
N GLY A 52 34.58 -13.38 -6.33
CA GLY A 52 35.91 -13.38 -5.71
C GLY A 52 36.00 -14.17 -4.41
N THR A 53 37.23 -14.25 -3.90
CA THR A 53 37.61 -14.95 -2.66
C THR A 53 38.74 -14.14 -2.04
N SER A 54 38.64 -13.86 -0.74
CA SER A 54 39.68 -13.12 0.00
C SER A 54 40.85 -14.03 0.37
N LEU A 55 42.01 -13.47 0.73
CA LEU A 55 43.15 -14.22 1.27
C LEU A 55 42.78 -14.89 2.59
N THR A 56 42.04 -14.20 3.46
CA THR A 56 41.63 -14.76 4.76
C THR A 56 40.75 -16.01 4.59
N GLU A 57 39.80 -15.97 3.66
CA GLU A 57 38.90 -17.08 3.37
C GLU A 57 39.64 -18.27 2.74
N LEU A 58 40.59 -17.98 1.83
CA LEU A 58 41.51 -18.98 1.28
C LEU A 58 42.30 -19.70 2.37
N PHE A 59 42.95 -18.96 3.26
CA PHE A 59 43.76 -19.54 4.34
C PHE A 59 42.91 -20.33 5.33
N THR A 60 41.69 -19.87 5.62
CA THR A 60 40.75 -20.59 6.49
C THR A 60 40.31 -21.91 5.85
N ASN A 61 39.97 -21.90 4.56
CA ASN A 61 39.60 -23.12 3.83
C ASN A 61 40.79 -24.11 3.73
N LEU A 62 42.01 -23.60 3.56
CA LEU A 62 43.23 -24.39 3.54
C LEU A 62 43.52 -25.05 4.90
N VAL A 63 43.39 -24.32 6.00
CA VAL A 63 43.63 -24.83 7.36
C VAL A 63 42.55 -25.81 7.81
N ASN A 64 41.29 -25.60 7.41
CA ASN A 64 40.17 -26.49 7.72
C ASN A 64 40.08 -27.73 6.81
N GLY A 65 41.05 -27.92 5.91
CA GLY A 65 41.13 -29.09 5.05
C GLY A 65 40.04 -29.16 3.95
N ASN A 66 39.40 -28.03 3.62
CA ASN A 66 38.38 -27.96 2.58
C ASN A 66 39.02 -27.68 1.21
N PHE A 67 39.72 -28.70 0.67
CA PHE A 67 40.49 -28.58 -0.58
C PHE A 67 39.64 -28.49 -1.85
N SER A 68 38.34 -28.81 -1.77
CA SER A 68 37.39 -28.70 -2.90
C SER A 68 37.03 -27.25 -3.27
N ASN A 69 37.25 -26.28 -2.37
CA ASN A 69 36.87 -24.86 -2.56
C ASN A 69 38.07 -23.90 -2.54
N ILE A 70 39.29 -24.39 -2.77
CA ILE A 70 40.49 -23.54 -2.83
C ILE A 70 40.56 -22.87 -4.21
N GLY A 71 39.77 -21.82 -4.39
CA GLY A 71 39.89 -20.90 -5.53
C GLY A 71 41.09 -19.96 -5.34
N MET A 72 41.81 -19.62 -6.41
CA MET A 72 42.86 -18.59 -6.32
C MET A 72 42.24 -17.25 -5.83
N PRO A 73 42.88 -16.56 -4.87
CA PRO A 73 42.35 -15.31 -4.34
C PRO A 73 42.29 -14.25 -5.44
N SER A 74 41.27 -13.42 -5.38
CA SER A 74 41.09 -12.31 -6.33
C SER A 74 41.77 -11.08 -5.77
N ILE A 75 42.68 -10.45 -6.52
CA ILE A 75 43.28 -9.16 -6.12
C ILE A 75 42.22 -8.07 -6.17
N LEU A 76 41.43 -8.05 -7.26
CA LEU A 76 40.28 -7.16 -7.42
C LEU A 76 39.03 -8.00 -7.67
N ALA A 77 37.95 -7.69 -6.95
CA ALA A 77 36.63 -8.25 -7.18
C ALA A 77 35.61 -7.14 -7.41
N SER A 78 34.77 -7.26 -8.42
CA SER A 78 33.69 -6.30 -8.67
C SER A 78 32.45 -7.03 -9.14
N GLY A 79 31.28 -6.62 -8.68
CA GLY A 79 30.07 -7.17 -9.24
C GLY A 79 28.78 -6.51 -8.80
N GLY A 80 27.72 -6.94 -9.46
CA GLY A 80 26.39 -6.35 -9.37
C GLY A 80 25.30 -7.40 -9.17
N ALA A 81 24.30 -7.08 -8.36
CA ALA A 81 23.03 -7.79 -8.28
C ALA A 81 21.88 -6.81 -8.54
N GLY A 82 20.97 -7.14 -9.45
CA GLY A 82 19.83 -6.29 -9.78
C GLY A 82 18.51 -7.06 -9.73
N SER A 83 17.50 -6.51 -9.08
CA SER A 83 16.12 -6.99 -9.16
C SER A 83 15.22 -5.87 -9.69
N GLY A 84 14.62 -6.08 -10.86
CA GLY A 84 13.59 -5.19 -11.41
C GLY A 84 12.23 -5.88 -11.34
N ILE A 85 11.25 -5.26 -10.69
CA ILE A 85 9.92 -5.82 -10.51
C ILE A 85 8.89 -4.83 -11.03
N THR A 86 8.03 -5.28 -11.91
CA THR A 86 6.88 -4.54 -12.42
C THR A 86 5.64 -5.37 -12.18
N VAL A 87 4.67 -4.83 -11.46
CA VAL A 87 3.37 -5.46 -11.23
C VAL A 87 2.27 -4.58 -11.79
N ASN A 88 1.43 -5.15 -12.63
CA ASN A 88 0.17 -4.56 -13.05
C ASN A 88 -0.97 -5.47 -12.58
N ASN A 89 -1.74 -5.04 -11.60
CA ASN A 89 -2.83 -5.82 -11.01
C ASN A 89 -4.13 -5.06 -11.18
N LYS A 90 -5.11 -5.64 -11.87
CA LYS A 90 -6.37 -4.96 -12.13
C LYS A 90 -7.54 -5.89 -11.83
N ALA A 91 -8.34 -5.51 -10.85
CA ALA A 91 -9.67 -6.07 -10.62
C ALA A 91 -10.71 -5.07 -11.16
N GLN A 92 -11.57 -5.52 -12.06
CA GLN A 92 -12.61 -4.67 -12.63
C GLN A 92 -13.96 -5.38 -12.69
N THR A 93 -14.97 -4.78 -12.06
CA THR A 93 -16.36 -5.22 -12.16
C THR A 93 -17.17 -4.19 -12.94
N ILE A 94 -17.86 -4.66 -13.98
CA ILE A 94 -18.58 -3.80 -14.93
C ILE A 94 -20.04 -4.23 -15.01
N LEU A 95 -20.95 -3.30 -14.81
CA LEU A 95 -22.34 -3.43 -15.22
C LEU A 95 -22.50 -2.62 -16.50
N ASP A 96 -22.64 -3.30 -17.63
CA ASP A 96 -22.80 -2.65 -18.93
C ASP A 96 -24.14 -1.92 -19.05
N PRO A 97 -24.31 -1.07 -20.09
CA PRO A 97 -25.50 -0.26 -20.22
C PRO A 97 -26.81 -1.06 -20.12
N ASN A 98 -27.75 -0.54 -19.34
CA ASN A 98 -29.06 -1.14 -19.06
C ASN A 98 -29.03 -2.55 -18.43
N ALA A 99 -27.89 -3.02 -17.93
CA ALA A 99 -27.85 -4.24 -17.13
C ALA A 99 -28.70 -4.09 -15.87
N SER A 100 -29.40 -5.14 -15.44
CA SER A 100 -30.22 -5.14 -14.24
C SER A 100 -29.82 -6.28 -13.31
N VAL A 101 -29.56 -5.95 -12.05
CA VAL A 101 -29.21 -6.90 -11.00
C VAL A 101 -30.19 -6.74 -9.86
N ASN A 102 -30.95 -7.80 -9.57
CA ASN A 102 -31.96 -7.80 -8.53
C ASN A 102 -31.76 -9.00 -7.60
N ALA A 103 -31.94 -8.79 -6.31
CA ALA A 103 -32.01 -9.84 -5.30
C ALA A 103 -33.01 -9.45 -4.20
N THR A 104 -33.61 -10.41 -3.49
CA THR A 104 -34.57 -10.08 -2.43
C THR A 104 -33.93 -9.62 -1.14
N ASN A 105 -32.66 -9.96 -0.86
CA ASN A 105 -32.01 -9.60 0.40
C ASN A 105 -30.68 -8.86 0.23
N GLN A 106 -29.79 -9.35 -0.63
CA GLN A 106 -28.45 -8.76 -0.77
C GLN A 106 -27.94 -8.73 -2.21
N VAL A 107 -27.39 -7.60 -2.64
CA VAL A 107 -26.52 -7.51 -3.83
C VAL A 107 -25.14 -7.03 -3.38
N ASN A 108 -24.10 -7.77 -3.74
CA ASN A 108 -22.72 -7.33 -3.58
C ASN A 108 -22.08 -7.16 -4.96
N ILE A 109 -21.51 -6.00 -5.20
CA ILE A 109 -20.72 -5.68 -6.38
C ILE A 109 -19.32 -5.36 -5.88
N THR A 110 -18.35 -6.24 -6.14
CA THR A 110 -17.01 -6.11 -5.55
C THR A 110 -15.91 -6.14 -6.61
N ALA A 111 -14.87 -5.36 -6.37
CA ALA A 111 -13.62 -5.42 -7.11
C ALA A 111 -12.47 -5.44 -6.09
N ASP A 112 -11.77 -6.57 -6.01
CA ASP A 112 -10.75 -6.80 -4.98
C ASP A 112 -9.39 -6.96 -5.65
N GLY A 113 -8.55 -5.93 -5.50
CA GLY A 113 -7.15 -5.94 -5.92
C GLY A 113 -6.23 -6.26 -4.74
N ASP A 114 -5.44 -7.32 -4.82
CA ASP A 114 -4.45 -7.70 -3.80
C ASP A 114 -3.08 -7.84 -4.43
N THR A 115 -2.15 -6.93 -4.10
CA THR A 115 -0.79 -6.95 -4.61
C THR A 115 0.23 -7.08 -3.49
N SER A 116 1.10 -8.10 -3.59
CA SER A 116 2.22 -8.33 -2.66
C SER A 116 3.55 -8.48 -3.40
N VAL A 117 4.50 -7.61 -3.11
CA VAL A 117 5.90 -7.71 -3.57
C VAL A 117 6.82 -7.85 -2.38
N ARG A 118 7.56 -8.95 -2.31
CA ARG A 118 8.51 -9.21 -1.21
C ARG A 118 9.72 -10.00 -1.68
N PRO A 119 10.80 -10.05 -0.88
CA PRO A 119 11.86 -11.02 -1.07
C PRO A 119 11.35 -12.47 -1.08
N ALA A 120 12.14 -13.38 -1.65
CA ALA A 120 11.88 -14.81 -1.56
C ALA A 120 11.87 -15.31 -0.10
N ASP A 121 11.24 -16.47 0.13
CA ASP A 121 11.11 -17.01 1.48
C ASP A 121 12.46 -17.28 2.13
N GLY A 122 12.58 -16.84 3.40
CA GLY A 122 13.83 -16.89 4.15
C GLY A 122 14.87 -15.82 3.76
N GLN A 123 14.54 -14.91 2.84
CA GLN A 123 15.43 -13.82 2.42
C GLN A 123 14.96 -12.46 2.95
N GLU A 124 15.91 -11.62 3.35
CA GLU A 124 15.63 -10.24 3.77
C GLU A 124 15.66 -9.23 2.61
N PHE A 125 16.31 -9.59 1.50
CA PHE A 125 16.60 -8.69 0.39
C PHE A 125 16.16 -9.31 -0.93
N SER A 126 15.61 -8.51 -1.84
CA SER A 126 15.27 -8.94 -3.21
C SER A 126 16.51 -9.01 -4.12
N ALA A 127 17.54 -8.21 -3.81
CA ALA A 127 18.84 -8.26 -4.46
C ALA A 127 19.96 -8.19 -3.42
N ALA A 128 20.92 -9.10 -3.52
CA ALA A 128 22.09 -9.13 -2.65
C ALA A 128 23.36 -9.40 -3.48
N MET A 129 24.37 -8.54 -3.32
CA MET A 129 25.68 -8.72 -3.93
C MET A 129 26.74 -8.84 -2.83
N THR A 130 27.54 -9.89 -2.89
CA THR A 130 28.75 -10.01 -2.06
C THR A 130 30.00 -10.08 -2.93
N THR A 131 30.96 -9.20 -2.68
CA THR A 131 32.29 -9.26 -3.32
C THR A 131 33.39 -9.42 -2.29
N ARG A 132 34.38 -10.24 -2.64
CA ARG A 132 35.55 -10.52 -1.81
C ARG A 132 36.84 -10.38 -2.61
N GLY A 133 37.74 -9.53 -2.14
CA GLY A 133 39.04 -9.30 -2.76
C GLY A 133 40.16 -9.26 -1.74
N ALA A 134 41.38 -9.53 -2.17
CA ALA A 134 42.59 -9.33 -1.36
C ALA A 134 42.87 -7.84 -1.18
N THR A 135 42.71 -7.05 -2.26
CA THR A 135 43.07 -5.63 -2.29
C THR A 135 41.85 -4.74 -2.46
N LEU A 136 41.05 -4.92 -3.51
CA LEU A 136 39.83 -4.13 -3.73
C LEU A 136 38.61 -5.03 -3.97
N ALA A 137 37.46 -4.61 -3.43
CA ALA A 137 36.18 -5.25 -3.66
C ALA A 137 35.08 -4.20 -3.84
N ASN A 138 34.26 -4.34 -4.89
CA ASN A 138 33.12 -3.46 -5.17
C ASN A 138 31.85 -4.29 -5.31
N ALA A 139 30.92 -4.16 -4.36
CA ALA A 139 29.62 -4.83 -4.41
C ALA A 139 28.52 -3.80 -4.63
N PHE A 140 27.73 -4.01 -5.69
CA PHE A 140 26.63 -3.14 -6.03
C PHE A 140 25.31 -3.92 -6.06
N ALA A 141 24.27 -3.42 -5.40
CA ALA A 141 22.94 -4.01 -5.45
C ALA A 141 21.87 -2.97 -5.76
N ILE A 142 20.95 -3.29 -6.68
CA ILE A 142 19.77 -2.49 -6.99
C ILE A 142 18.52 -3.33 -6.83
N THR A 143 17.49 -2.75 -6.21
CA THR A 143 16.11 -3.24 -6.33
C THR A 143 15.21 -2.08 -6.80
N ASP A 144 14.55 -2.25 -7.93
CA ASP A 144 13.55 -1.31 -8.45
C ASP A 144 12.19 -2.03 -8.51
N VAL A 145 11.19 -1.46 -7.85
CA VAL A 145 9.83 -2.00 -7.79
C VAL A 145 8.86 -0.94 -8.27
N PHE A 146 8.11 -1.30 -9.31
CA PHE A 146 6.97 -0.53 -9.81
C PHE A 146 5.70 -1.37 -9.66
N ILE A 147 4.68 -0.79 -9.04
CA ILE A 147 3.37 -1.43 -8.88
C ILE A 147 2.31 -0.47 -9.40
N ASP A 148 1.45 -0.99 -10.26
CA ASP A 148 0.19 -0.40 -10.65
C ASP A 148 -0.92 -1.36 -10.26
N SER A 149 -1.72 -1.00 -9.25
CA SER A 149 -2.78 -1.86 -8.73
C SER A 149 -4.09 -1.10 -8.67
N ASP A 150 -5.12 -1.62 -9.34
CA ASP A 150 -6.43 -0.99 -9.47
C ASP A 150 -7.56 -1.93 -9.06
N ALA A 151 -8.52 -1.37 -8.34
CA ALA A 151 -9.82 -1.97 -8.05
C ALA A 151 -10.91 -1.04 -8.58
N LEU A 152 -11.57 -1.45 -9.67
CA LEU A 152 -12.48 -0.59 -10.43
C LEU A 152 -13.88 -1.18 -10.49
N ILE A 153 -14.90 -0.38 -10.17
CA ILE A 153 -16.30 -0.71 -10.39
C ILE A 153 -16.91 0.34 -11.31
N ASP A 154 -17.42 -0.10 -12.47
CA ASP A 154 -18.08 0.74 -13.44
C ASP A 154 -19.54 0.32 -13.60
N ILE A 155 -20.46 1.14 -13.09
CA ILE A 155 -21.89 0.96 -13.31
C ILE A 155 -22.31 1.93 -14.43
N ARG A 156 -22.48 1.37 -15.62
CA ARG A 156 -22.65 2.14 -16.86
C ARG A 156 -24.10 2.57 -17.09
N GLN A 157 -24.28 3.38 -18.12
CA GLN A 157 -25.51 4.12 -18.39
C GLN A 157 -26.78 3.25 -18.28
N GLY A 158 -27.75 3.69 -17.49
CA GLY A 158 -29.04 3.02 -17.38
C GLY A 158 -29.03 1.71 -16.58
N ALA A 159 -27.87 1.26 -16.06
CA ALA A 159 -27.81 0.05 -15.25
C ALA A 159 -28.58 0.21 -13.93
N LYS A 160 -29.20 -0.88 -13.49
CA LYS A 160 -30.08 -0.92 -12.31
C LYS A 160 -29.62 -1.99 -11.32
N VAL A 161 -29.55 -1.62 -10.06
CA VAL A 161 -29.23 -2.52 -8.96
C VAL A 161 -30.30 -2.37 -7.88
N SER A 162 -30.96 -3.46 -7.49
CA SER A 162 -32.04 -3.42 -6.50
C SER A 162 -32.01 -4.59 -5.52
N SER A 163 -32.09 -4.28 -4.23
CA SER A 163 -32.14 -5.24 -3.13
C SER A 163 -32.58 -4.57 -1.82
N LEU A 164 -32.83 -5.35 -0.75
CA LEU A 164 -32.92 -4.80 0.61
C LEU A 164 -31.58 -4.15 1.00
N ASN A 165 -30.49 -4.91 0.84
CA ASN A 165 -29.13 -4.44 1.13
C ASN A 165 -28.30 -4.44 -0.14
N VAL A 166 -27.61 -3.34 -0.43
CA VAL A 166 -26.68 -3.22 -1.55
C VAL A 166 -25.31 -2.80 -1.02
N ASN A 167 -24.28 -3.61 -1.31
CA ASN A 167 -22.90 -3.30 -1.02
C ASN A 167 -22.11 -3.17 -2.32
N ILE A 168 -21.42 -2.04 -2.51
CA ILE A 168 -20.56 -1.77 -3.65
C ILE A 168 -19.18 -1.45 -3.10
N ASP A 169 -18.23 -2.35 -3.30
CA ASP A 169 -16.95 -2.35 -2.59
C ASP A 169 -15.78 -2.51 -3.56
N ALA A 170 -14.99 -1.45 -3.72
CA ALA A 170 -13.74 -1.50 -4.45
C ALA A 170 -12.60 -1.44 -3.42
N ASP A 171 -11.95 -2.57 -3.17
CA ASP A 171 -10.84 -2.68 -2.22
C ASP A 171 -9.54 -2.98 -2.96
N ASN A 172 -8.57 -2.07 -2.84
CA ASN A 172 -7.23 -2.23 -3.39
C ASN A 172 -6.20 -2.27 -2.26
N GLN A 173 -5.63 -3.45 -2.04
CA GLN A 173 -4.64 -3.70 -0.99
C GLN A 173 -3.26 -3.91 -1.59
N ILE A 174 -2.27 -3.15 -1.09
CA ILE A 174 -0.89 -3.23 -1.56
C ILE A 174 0.07 -3.45 -0.38
N SER A 175 0.96 -4.44 -0.52
CA SER A 175 2.12 -4.65 0.34
C SER A 175 3.37 -4.75 -0.54
N ALA A 176 4.38 -3.93 -0.25
CA ALA A 176 5.59 -3.91 -1.05
C ALA A 176 6.84 -3.66 -0.20
N LEU A 177 7.82 -4.54 -0.38
CA LEU A 177 9.17 -4.41 0.15
C LEU A 177 10.18 -4.43 -1.01
N ALA A 178 10.76 -3.27 -1.30
CA ALA A 178 11.92 -3.15 -2.17
C ALA A 178 13.19 -3.16 -1.30
N ALA A 179 13.96 -4.25 -1.34
CA ALA A 179 15.14 -4.41 -0.50
C ALA A 179 16.40 -4.79 -1.29
N ALA A 180 17.51 -4.07 -1.07
CA ALA A 180 18.81 -4.35 -1.69
C ALA A 180 19.97 -4.31 -0.68
N ARG A 181 20.97 -5.18 -0.87
CA ARG A 181 22.20 -5.22 -0.06
C ARG A 181 23.46 -5.38 -0.90
N GLY A 182 24.39 -4.43 -0.78
CA GLY A 182 25.73 -4.51 -1.37
C GLY A 182 26.77 -4.70 -0.27
N ASN A 183 27.47 -5.84 -0.27
CA ASN A 183 28.46 -6.20 0.74
C ASN A 183 29.85 -6.42 0.10
N ALA A 184 30.80 -5.54 0.39
CA ALA A 184 32.18 -5.66 -0.08
C ALA A 184 33.12 -5.95 1.09
N LEU A 185 33.99 -6.92 0.91
CA LEU A 185 34.94 -7.40 1.92
C LEU A 185 36.34 -7.45 1.31
N VAL A 186 37.31 -6.80 1.95
CA VAL A 186 38.73 -6.88 1.58
C VAL A 186 39.64 -7.12 2.76
N ASP A 187 40.79 -7.74 2.48
CA ASP A 187 41.83 -7.93 3.49
C ASP A 187 42.74 -6.70 3.62
N ILE A 188 43.09 -6.07 2.50
CA ILE A 188 44.09 -5.01 2.47
C ILE A 188 43.40 -3.65 2.28
N GLU A 189 43.11 -3.24 1.05
CA GLU A 189 42.96 -1.82 0.70
C GLU A 189 41.52 -1.29 0.82
N GLY A 190 40.68 -1.45 -0.20
CA GLY A 190 39.42 -0.72 -0.36
C GLY A 190 38.20 -1.60 -0.63
N ALA A 191 37.24 -1.59 0.31
CA ALA A 191 35.93 -2.23 0.12
C ALA A 191 34.84 -1.19 -0.12
N HIS A 192 34.11 -1.30 -1.23
CA HIS A 192 32.99 -0.42 -1.58
C HIS A 192 31.68 -1.21 -1.67
N GLY A 193 30.83 -1.07 -0.66
CA GLY A 193 29.49 -1.68 -0.63
C GLY A 193 28.41 -0.66 -0.95
N SER A 194 27.65 -0.89 -2.02
CA SER A 194 26.64 0.05 -2.48
C SER A 194 25.28 -0.62 -2.68
N ALA A 195 24.22 0.00 -2.16
CA ALA A 195 22.85 -0.46 -2.36
C ALA A 195 21.89 0.69 -2.71
N PHE A 196 21.04 0.45 -3.69
CA PHE A 196 20.03 1.40 -4.15
C PHE A 196 18.67 0.73 -4.23
N THR A 197 17.65 1.35 -3.66
CA THR A 197 16.28 0.90 -3.80
C THR A 197 15.36 1.99 -4.27
N ARG A 198 14.39 1.61 -5.10
CA ARG A 198 13.28 2.45 -5.52
C ARG A 198 11.99 1.66 -5.42
N LEU A 199 10.99 2.26 -4.78
CA LEU A 199 9.64 1.73 -4.69
C LEU A 199 8.66 2.78 -5.22
N ASN A 200 8.03 2.49 -6.35
CA ASN A 200 7.03 3.34 -6.97
C ASN A 200 5.69 2.61 -7.01
N ILE A 201 4.67 3.24 -6.46
CA ILE A 201 3.27 2.81 -6.60
C ILE A 201 2.56 3.85 -7.45
N GLY A 202 1.95 3.44 -8.56
CA GLY A 202 1.35 4.33 -9.54
C GLY A 202 2.31 5.40 -10.09
N THR A 203 1.73 6.38 -10.76
CA THR A 203 2.39 7.56 -11.32
C THR A 203 1.50 8.79 -11.18
N ALA A 204 2.04 9.99 -11.42
CA ALA A 204 1.26 11.22 -11.41
C ALA A 204 0.13 11.27 -12.47
N GLY A 205 0.20 10.44 -13.52
CA GLY A 205 -0.81 10.34 -14.57
C GLY A 205 -1.71 9.10 -14.48
N ASN A 206 -1.29 8.07 -13.75
CA ASN A 206 -2.03 6.85 -13.49
C ASN A 206 -1.81 6.43 -12.04
N TYR A 207 -2.72 6.81 -11.16
CA TYR A 207 -2.64 6.45 -9.75
C TYR A 207 -3.08 5.00 -9.60
N SER A 208 -2.47 4.26 -8.69
CA SER A 208 -3.04 2.98 -8.26
C SER A 208 -4.30 3.30 -7.45
N GLU A 209 -5.47 2.91 -7.95
CA GLU A 209 -6.73 3.45 -7.45
C GLU A 209 -7.76 2.40 -7.03
N ALA A 210 -8.55 2.76 -6.02
CA ALA A 210 -9.85 2.15 -5.78
C ALA A 210 -10.93 3.12 -6.29
N LYS A 211 -11.72 2.72 -7.27
CA LYS A 211 -12.65 3.62 -7.95
C LYS A 211 -14.01 2.99 -8.19
N ILE A 212 -15.06 3.72 -7.83
CA ILE A 212 -16.45 3.39 -8.11
C ILE A 212 -17.08 4.51 -8.93
N SER A 213 -17.64 4.16 -10.09
CA SER A 213 -18.22 5.11 -11.03
C SER A 213 -19.67 4.77 -11.35
N PHE A 214 -20.56 5.76 -11.18
CA PHE A 214 -21.97 5.69 -11.58
C PHE A 214 -22.21 6.61 -12.77
N ALA A 215 -22.55 6.04 -13.92
CA ALA A 215 -22.87 6.80 -15.13
C ALA A 215 -24.27 7.43 -15.06
N THR A 216 -24.60 8.27 -16.04
CA THR A 216 -25.93 8.88 -16.15
C THR A 216 -27.03 7.82 -16.26
N GLY A 217 -28.15 8.03 -15.59
CA GLY A 217 -29.33 7.16 -15.65
C GLY A 217 -29.18 5.85 -14.87
N THR A 218 -28.09 5.64 -14.13
CA THR A 218 -27.99 4.50 -13.21
C THR A 218 -28.97 4.63 -12.07
N ASP A 219 -29.51 3.50 -11.60
CA ASP A 219 -30.47 3.46 -10.50
C ASP A 219 -30.05 2.40 -9.47
N ILE A 220 -29.66 2.85 -8.27
CA ILE A 220 -29.20 1.98 -7.18
C ILE A 220 -30.20 2.06 -6.03
N ILE A 221 -30.79 0.93 -5.67
CA ILE A 221 -31.86 0.83 -4.68
C ILE A 221 -31.46 -0.21 -3.62
N GLY A 222 -31.09 0.26 -2.44
CA GLY A 222 -30.91 -0.56 -1.23
C GLY A 222 -31.94 -0.13 -0.19
N THR A 223 -33.09 -0.80 -0.12
CA THR A 223 -34.22 -0.27 0.68
C THR A 223 -33.93 -0.15 2.17
N ASP A 224 -33.12 -1.08 2.71
CA ASP A 224 -32.65 -1.04 4.10
C ASP A 224 -31.31 -0.32 4.17
N SER A 225 -30.33 -0.74 3.37
CA SER A 225 -28.99 -0.17 3.35
C SER A 225 -28.35 -0.12 1.97
N LEU A 226 -27.59 0.94 1.73
CA LEU A 226 -26.71 1.14 0.59
C LEU A 226 -25.34 1.57 1.09
N ARG A 227 -24.36 0.71 0.92
CA ARG A 227 -22.96 0.95 1.28
C ARG A 227 -22.11 1.01 0.03
N ILE A 228 -21.33 2.07 -0.09
CA ILE A 228 -20.43 2.33 -1.22
C ILE A 228 -19.06 2.67 -0.63
N ASP A 229 -18.08 1.78 -0.82
CA ASP A 229 -16.73 1.98 -0.30
C ASP A 229 -15.70 1.85 -1.42
N ALA A 230 -14.92 2.90 -1.60
CA ALA A 230 -13.68 2.85 -2.36
C ALA A 230 -12.52 2.95 -1.37
N THR A 231 -11.81 1.84 -1.18
CA THR A 231 -10.75 1.73 -0.18
C THR A 231 -9.44 1.34 -0.85
N ASN A 232 -8.40 2.13 -0.60
CA ASN A 232 -7.06 1.86 -1.07
C ASN A 232 -6.16 1.81 0.17
N SER A 233 -5.62 0.63 0.47
CA SER A 233 -5.03 0.39 1.78
C SER A 233 -3.78 -0.48 1.71
N GLN A 234 -3.08 -0.48 2.84
CA GLN A 234 -1.94 -1.37 3.04
C GLN A 234 -2.37 -2.69 3.61
N LYS A 235 -1.89 -3.77 2.98
CA LYS A 235 -2.15 -5.12 3.47
C LYS A 235 -1.35 -5.46 4.73
N ASP A 236 -0.04 -5.25 4.67
CA ASP A 236 0.91 -5.69 5.70
C ASP A 236 1.87 -4.56 6.09
N GLY A 237 1.44 -3.69 7.00
CA GLY A 237 2.24 -2.56 7.48
C GLY A 237 2.62 -1.56 6.39
N ASN A 238 3.52 -0.64 6.71
CA ASN A 238 3.95 0.39 5.78
C ASN A 238 4.66 -0.21 4.56
N LEU A 239 4.43 0.39 3.38
CA LEU A 239 5.27 0.17 2.20
C LEU A 239 6.72 0.45 2.57
N ARG A 240 7.65 -0.39 2.13
CA ARG A 240 9.04 -0.30 2.59
C ARG A 240 10.05 -0.30 1.45
N SER A 241 10.92 0.69 1.46
CA SER A 241 12.14 0.75 0.64
C SER A 241 13.33 0.64 1.57
N ARG A 242 14.20 -0.37 1.38
CA ARG A 242 15.35 -0.65 2.24
C ARG A 242 16.63 -0.86 1.43
N ALA A 243 17.62 -0.01 1.62
CA ALA A 243 18.95 -0.17 1.04
C ALA A 243 20.00 -0.35 2.15
N GLN A 244 20.87 -1.36 2.01
CA GLN A 244 21.99 -1.59 2.93
C GLN A 244 23.32 -1.68 2.18
N GLY A 245 24.20 -0.69 2.38
CA GLY A 245 25.57 -0.72 1.90
C GLY A 245 26.53 -1.16 3.00
N ARG A 246 27.45 -2.08 2.71
CA ARG A 246 28.46 -2.54 3.66
C ARG A 246 29.83 -2.64 3.01
N GLY A 247 30.78 -1.86 3.48
CA GLY A 247 32.18 -1.89 3.08
C GLY A 247 33.07 -2.25 4.26
N GLU A 248 33.71 -3.42 4.21
CA GLU A 248 34.60 -3.87 5.28
C GLU A 248 36.00 -4.16 4.76
N SER A 249 36.96 -3.51 5.38
CA SER A 249 38.39 -3.73 5.19
C SER A 249 39.05 -4.10 6.52
N ASN A 250 39.97 -5.07 6.49
CA ASN A 250 40.75 -5.49 7.66
C ASN A 250 41.94 -4.55 7.96
N LEU A 251 42.52 -3.90 6.94
CA LEU A 251 43.72 -3.05 7.12
C LEU A 251 43.45 -1.57 6.86
N PHE A 252 42.74 -1.23 5.78
CA PHE A 252 42.58 0.15 5.34
C PHE A 252 41.10 0.58 5.39
N VAL A 253 40.46 0.92 4.26
CA VAL A 253 39.22 1.71 4.22
C VAL A 253 38.03 0.90 3.71
N GLY A 254 36.92 0.96 4.45
CA GLY A 254 35.59 0.61 3.96
C GLY A 254 34.77 1.84 3.60
N ILE A 255 34.10 1.80 2.44
CA ILE A 255 33.12 2.81 2.00
C ILE A 255 31.78 2.13 1.78
N ALA A 256 30.72 2.72 2.33
CA ALA A 256 29.36 2.25 2.17
C ALA A 256 28.45 3.38 1.67
N THR A 257 27.67 3.07 0.64
CA THR A 257 26.64 3.97 0.10
C THR A 257 25.29 3.27 0.11
N ALA A 258 24.26 3.92 0.64
CA ALA A 258 22.90 3.40 0.60
C ALA A 258 21.92 4.50 0.22
N ARG A 259 21.03 4.22 -0.73
CA ARG A 259 19.96 5.14 -1.12
C ARG A 259 18.64 4.41 -1.17
N SER A 260 17.67 4.92 -0.42
CA SER A 260 16.30 4.42 -0.42
C SER A 260 15.34 5.48 -0.93
N GLU A 261 14.74 5.22 -2.09
CA GLU A 261 13.72 6.06 -2.69
C GLU A 261 12.35 5.40 -2.57
N GLY A 262 11.31 6.23 -2.48
CA GLY A 262 9.98 5.76 -2.83
C GLY A 262 8.96 6.86 -2.99
N THR A 263 7.98 6.58 -3.84
CA THR A 263 6.84 7.45 -4.14
C THR A 263 5.59 6.59 -4.30
N ALA A 264 4.49 6.98 -3.68
CA ALA A 264 3.21 6.29 -3.84
C ALA A 264 2.13 7.28 -4.28
N TYR A 265 1.68 7.14 -5.54
CA TYR A 265 0.52 7.80 -6.11
C TYR A 265 -0.69 6.88 -5.96
N VAL A 266 -1.47 7.14 -4.90
CA VAL A 266 -2.65 6.35 -4.53
C VAL A 266 -3.84 7.28 -4.38
N GLN A 267 -5.02 6.79 -4.74
CA GLN A 267 -6.27 7.52 -4.57
C GLN A 267 -7.46 6.57 -4.39
N SER A 268 -8.51 7.09 -3.77
CA SER A 268 -9.81 6.44 -3.67
C SER A 268 -10.90 7.38 -4.18
N ILE A 269 -11.75 6.91 -5.08
CA ILE A 269 -12.74 7.75 -5.76
C ILE A 269 -14.12 7.10 -5.76
N VAL A 270 -15.13 7.87 -5.38
CA VAL A 270 -16.53 7.58 -5.68
C VAL A 270 -17.08 8.72 -6.52
N GLU A 271 -17.50 8.42 -7.74
CA GLU A 271 -18.06 9.43 -8.65
C GLU A 271 -19.43 9.05 -9.19
N SER A 272 -20.31 10.03 -9.22
CA SER A 272 -21.66 9.88 -9.73
C SER A 272 -21.97 11.00 -10.71
N ALA A 273 -22.33 10.62 -11.94
CA ALA A 273 -22.72 11.55 -12.99
C ALA A 273 -24.09 12.18 -12.73
N SER A 274 -24.39 13.28 -13.42
CA SER A 274 -25.73 13.87 -13.40
C SER A 274 -26.78 12.89 -13.93
N GLY A 275 -27.92 12.83 -13.26
CA GLY A 275 -29.05 11.98 -13.65
C GLY A 275 -28.94 10.52 -13.21
N SER A 276 -27.93 10.14 -12.42
CA SER A 276 -27.98 8.92 -11.63
C SER A 276 -28.90 9.10 -10.41
N ALA A 277 -29.39 7.99 -9.86
CA ALA A 277 -30.20 7.98 -8.65
C ALA A 277 -29.69 6.93 -7.66
N MET A 278 -29.59 7.32 -6.38
CA MET A 278 -29.33 6.41 -5.26
C MET A 278 -30.49 6.49 -4.28
N ARG A 279 -31.02 5.35 -3.85
CA ARG A 279 -32.17 5.25 -2.97
C ARG A 279 -31.85 4.33 -1.81
N SER A 280 -31.88 4.86 -0.58
CA SER A 280 -31.68 4.06 0.62
C SER A 280 -32.38 4.60 1.85
N GLY A 281 -32.65 3.72 2.82
CA GLY A 281 -32.98 4.08 4.20
C GLY A 281 -31.74 4.48 5.00
N ASP A 282 -30.63 3.75 4.83
CA ASP A 282 -29.31 4.07 5.37
C ASP A 282 -28.26 4.11 4.25
N LEU A 283 -27.66 5.27 3.99
CA LEU A 283 -26.65 5.48 2.95
C LEU A 283 -25.29 5.76 3.57
N SER A 284 -24.29 4.94 3.23
CA SER A 284 -22.89 5.19 3.56
C SER A 284 -22.05 5.26 2.29
N VAL A 285 -21.31 6.35 2.12
CA VAL A 285 -20.33 6.51 1.05
C VAL A 285 -18.97 6.86 1.66
N ASN A 286 -17.99 5.99 1.44
CA ASN A 286 -16.62 6.17 1.91
C ASN A 286 -15.63 6.16 0.75
N ALA A 287 -14.68 7.09 0.78
CA ALA A 287 -13.51 7.08 -0.09
C ALA A 287 -12.27 7.32 0.78
N GLU A 288 -11.39 6.33 0.88
CA GLU A 288 -10.24 6.40 1.79
C GLU A 288 -8.97 5.77 1.20
N SER A 289 -7.87 6.51 1.26
CA SER A 289 -6.52 6.01 1.02
C SER A 289 -5.71 5.98 2.31
N ASN A 290 -5.31 4.78 2.76
CA ASN A 290 -4.51 4.59 3.97
C ASN A 290 -3.15 3.99 3.67
N PHE A 291 -2.15 4.85 3.49
CA PHE A 291 -0.77 4.47 3.20
C PHE A 291 0.25 5.21 4.08
N GLY A 292 1.24 4.46 4.58
CA GLY A 292 2.54 4.94 5.06
C GLY A 292 3.72 4.42 4.22
N LEU A 293 4.78 5.20 4.06
CA LEU A 293 5.98 4.76 3.34
C LEU A 293 7.21 4.90 4.23
N ASP A 294 7.82 3.76 4.56
CA ASP A 294 9.06 3.66 5.30
C ASP A 294 10.24 3.58 4.33
N ARG A 295 11.13 4.55 4.43
CA ARG A 295 12.40 4.57 3.71
C ARG A 295 13.51 4.32 4.70
N HIS A 296 14.39 3.36 4.40
CA HIS A 296 15.49 3.00 5.28
C HIS A 296 16.77 2.80 4.47
N ALA A 297 17.73 3.68 4.68
CA ALA A 297 19.08 3.58 4.11
C ALA A 297 20.06 3.34 5.25
N GLU A 298 20.76 2.21 5.20
CA GLU A 298 21.72 1.78 6.21
C GLU A 298 23.10 1.62 5.60
N THR A 299 24.13 2.12 6.28
CA THR A 299 25.52 2.06 5.80
C THR A 299 26.42 1.58 6.92
N ILE A 300 27.26 0.58 6.62
CA ILE A 300 28.22 -0.01 7.56
C ILE A 300 29.60 0.06 6.92
N SER A 301 30.51 0.83 7.53
CA SER A 301 31.87 1.04 7.04
C SER A 301 32.88 0.79 8.16
N SER A 302 33.96 0.06 7.90
CA SER A 302 35.04 -0.15 8.88
C SER A 302 36.25 0.77 8.64
N THR A 303 36.92 1.14 9.75
CA THR A 303 38.25 1.77 9.80
C THR A 303 39.05 1.12 10.93
N LEU A 304 40.27 0.63 10.64
CA LEU A 304 41.19 0.07 11.65
C LEU A 304 42.44 0.93 11.91
N VAL A 305 42.43 2.18 11.46
CA VAL A 305 43.67 2.98 11.51
C VAL A 305 43.99 3.48 12.94
N THR A 306 43.02 3.64 13.84
CA THR A 306 43.31 4.27 15.15
C THR A 306 43.99 3.36 16.19
N LYS A 307 43.63 2.07 16.28
CA LYS A 307 44.23 1.15 17.27
C LYS A 307 45.61 0.64 16.85
N THR A 308 45.77 0.33 15.56
CA THR A 308 47.02 -0.25 15.04
C THR A 308 48.14 0.79 14.99
N LEU A 309 47.85 2.04 14.62
CA LEU A 309 48.84 3.12 14.67
C LEU A 309 49.31 3.40 16.10
N THR A 310 48.39 3.42 17.08
CA THR A 310 48.76 3.67 18.49
C THR A 310 49.70 2.58 19.01
N VAL A 311 49.39 1.32 18.75
CA VAL A 311 50.25 0.19 19.14
C VAL A 311 51.58 0.21 18.40
N ILE A 312 51.59 0.51 17.09
CA ILE A 312 52.84 0.63 16.32
C ILE A 312 53.69 1.78 16.85
N LYS A 313 53.10 2.94 17.17
CA LYS A 313 53.80 4.07 17.79
C LYS A 313 54.39 3.69 19.15
N GLU A 314 53.61 3.00 19.99
CA GLU A 314 54.03 2.61 21.33
C GLU A 314 55.14 1.54 21.31
N VAL A 315 55.03 0.57 20.40
CA VAL A 315 56.07 -0.44 20.15
C VAL A 315 57.32 0.20 19.55
N ALA A 316 57.19 1.07 18.54
CA ALA A 316 58.32 1.77 17.94
C ALA A 316 59.06 2.62 18.97
N ARG A 317 58.32 3.36 19.82
CA ARG A 317 58.90 4.14 20.91
C ARG A 317 59.61 3.26 21.95
N THR A 318 59.04 2.10 22.26
CA THR A 318 59.66 1.13 23.18
C THR A 318 60.95 0.54 22.60
N VAL A 319 60.98 0.25 21.30
CA VAL A 319 62.17 -0.23 20.58
C VAL A 319 63.25 0.88 20.55
N GLU A 320 62.87 2.13 20.28
CA GLU A 320 63.81 3.26 20.31
C GLU A 320 64.43 3.45 21.70
N GLU A 321 63.60 3.49 22.74
CA GLU A 321 64.04 3.79 24.10
C GLU A 321 64.85 2.66 24.73
N LYS A 322 64.49 1.39 24.49
CA LYS A 322 65.09 0.24 25.18
C LYS A 322 66.10 -0.53 24.35
N ILE A 323 65.96 -0.56 23.02
CA ILE A 323 66.81 -1.39 22.15
C ILE A 323 67.81 -0.52 21.40
N CYS A 324 67.36 0.52 20.69
CA CYS A 324 68.26 1.33 19.87
C CYS A 324 69.33 2.07 20.69
N LYS A 325 68.99 2.55 21.91
CA LYS A 325 69.95 3.23 22.80
C LYS A 325 70.97 2.30 23.45
N TRP A 326 70.69 1.00 23.53
CA TRP A 326 71.56 0.04 24.20
C TRP A 326 72.52 -0.66 23.22
N MET A 327 72.32 -0.49 21.92
CA MET A 327 73.16 -1.12 20.92
C MET A 327 74.49 -0.37 20.70
N PRO A 328 75.61 -1.09 20.50
CA PRO A 328 76.90 -0.48 20.17
C PRO A 328 76.92 0.02 18.72
N TRP A 329 77.70 1.08 18.49
CA TRP A 329 77.90 1.63 17.15
C TRP A 329 78.55 0.61 16.22
N PRO A 330 78.09 0.47 14.95
CA PRO A 330 77.17 1.35 14.20
C PRO A 330 75.69 0.93 14.20
N LEU A 331 75.31 -0.07 15.00
CA LEU A 331 73.95 -0.66 14.98
C LEU A 331 72.90 0.25 15.62
N ASP A 332 73.31 1.12 16.55
CA ASP A 332 72.49 2.20 17.12
C ASP A 332 71.94 3.13 16.04
N LYS A 333 72.80 3.56 15.11
CA LYS A 333 72.46 4.48 14.01
C LYS A 333 71.51 3.85 13.00
N LEU A 334 71.70 2.57 12.70
CA LEU A 334 70.78 1.82 11.84
C LEU A 334 69.40 1.64 12.50
N CYS A 335 69.36 1.34 13.79
CA CYS A 335 68.11 1.20 14.55
C CYS A 335 67.35 2.52 14.66
N GLU A 336 68.06 3.63 14.88
CA GLU A 336 67.48 4.98 14.93
C GLU A 336 66.88 5.38 13.57
N VAL A 337 67.56 5.06 12.47
CA VAL A 337 67.05 5.31 11.10
C VAL A 337 65.81 4.49 10.82
N VAL A 338 65.84 3.18 11.09
CA VAL A 338 64.68 2.29 10.85
C VAL A 338 63.47 2.73 11.70
N THR A 339 63.69 3.07 12.97
CA THR A 339 62.59 3.49 13.86
C THR A 339 62.00 4.84 13.44
N LYS A 340 62.83 5.81 13.04
CA LYS A 340 62.37 7.09 12.47
C LYS A 340 61.63 6.91 11.15
N THR A 341 62.07 6.01 10.28
CA THR A 341 61.36 5.69 9.03
C THR A 341 60.00 5.05 9.30
N VAL A 342 59.90 4.15 10.29
CA VAL A 342 58.62 3.54 10.70
C VAL A 342 57.67 4.59 11.28
N ILE A 343 58.15 5.46 12.17
CA ILE A 343 57.34 6.54 12.76
C ILE A 343 56.87 7.52 11.69
N SER A 344 57.74 7.92 10.77
CA SER A 344 57.38 8.85 9.68
C SER A 344 56.39 8.24 8.68
N LEU A 345 56.51 6.93 8.38
CA LEU A 345 55.54 6.21 7.55
C LEU A 345 54.15 6.13 8.24
N VAL A 346 54.14 5.95 9.56
CA VAL A 346 52.94 5.94 10.41
C VAL A 346 52.28 7.32 10.48
N GLU A 347 53.06 8.41 10.55
CA GLU A 347 52.55 9.79 10.52
C GLU A 347 51.97 10.16 9.14
N VAL A 348 52.60 9.72 8.04
CA VAL A 348 52.02 9.88 6.68
C VAL A 348 50.73 9.07 6.52
N LEU A 349 50.63 7.90 7.16
CA LEU A 349 49.40 7.11 7.21
C LEU A 349 48.30 7.77 8.03
N GLU A 350 48.62 8.60 9.03
CA GLU A 350 47.65 9.42 9.79
C GLU A 350 47.08 10.56 8.95
N ASP A 351 47.90 11.21 8.12
CA ASP A 351 47.47 12.30 7.24
C ASP A 351 46.60 11.82 6.05
N ILE A 352 46.66 10.54 5.69
CA ILE A 352 45.84 9.92 4.63
C ILE A 352 44.51 9.36 5.16
N VAL A 353 44.21 9.49 6.47
CA VAL A 353 42.93 9.04 7.06
C VAL A 353 41.78 9.99 6.70
N VAL A 354 41.41 10.01 5.42
CA VAL A 354 40.05 10.37 5.01
C VAL A 354 39.19 9.13 5.25
N ALA A 355 38.64 9.12 6.46
CA ALA A 355 37.42 8.50 6.98
C ALA A 355 36.80 7.33 6.19
N ALA A 356 36.55 6.22 6.92
CA ALA A 356 35.39 5.37 6.64
C ALA A 356 34.19 6.27 6.35
N ALA A 357 33.64 6.15 5.15
CA ALA A 357 32.59 7.03 4.70
C ALA A 357 31.30 6.24 4.55
N SER A 358 30.24 6.79 5.11
CA SER A 358 28.89 6.23 5.14
C SER A 358 27.94 7.27 4.60
N TYR A 359 27.36 7.00 3.43
CA TYR A 359 26.45 7.91 2.74
C TYR A 359 25.04 7.31 2.65
N PRO A 360 24.19 7.48 3.68
CA PRO A 360 22.78 7.14 3.61
C PRO A 360 21.99 8.33 3.04
N SER A 361 21.11 8.07 2.07
CA SER A 361 20.19 9.08 1.55
C SER A 361 18.78 8.52 1.38
N GLN A 362 17.79 9.37 1.63
CA GLN A 362 16.39 9.08 1.37
C GLN A 362 15.84 10.05 0.33
N GLY A 363 15.10 9.53 -0.65
CA GLY A 363 14.57 10.31 -1.77
C GLY A 363 13.13 9.96 -2.13
N GLY A 364 12.61 10.60 -3.17
CA GLY A 364 11.21 10.47 -3.60
C GLY A 364 10.25 11.34 -2.80
N LEU A 365 9.00 11.42 -3.27
CA LEU A 365 7.99 12.33 -2.72
C LEU A 365 7.28 11.76 -1.48
N GLY A 366 7.50 10.49 -1.14
CA GLY A 366 6.72 9.82 -0.11
C GLY A 366 5.34 9.42 -0.61
N VAL A 367 4.36 9.36 0.29
CA VAL A 367 2.96 9.12 -0.09
C VAL A 367 2.35 10.42 -0.61
N VAL A 368 1.90 10.41 -1.86
CA VAL A 368 1.30 11.56 -2.53
C VAL A 368 -0.22 11.40 -2.53
N LEU A 369 -0.84 11.92 -1.47
CA LEU A 369 -2.31 12.02 -1.33
C LEU A 369 -2.88 13.35 -1.85
N ASN A 370 -1.99 14.31 -2.14
CA ASN A 370 -2.32 15.65 -2.62
C ASN A 370 -1.43 16.00 -3.82
N GLY A 371 -2.01 16.17 -5.00
CA GLY A 371 -1.31 16.67 -6.20
C GLY A 371 -1.87 18.03 -6.58
N ASN A 372 -1.03 19.07 -6.63
CA ASN A 372 -1.40 20.46 -6.98
C ASN A 372 -2.48 21.10 -6.08
N GLY A 373 -2.49 20.82 -4.78
CA GLY A 373 -3.44 21.43 -3.84
C GLY A 373 -4.88 20.89 -3.92
N THR A 374 -5.10 19.80 -4.66
CA THR A 374 -6.37 19.07 -4.69
C THR A 374 -6.23 17.76 -3.89
N TYR A 375 -7.15 17.54 -2.95
CA TYR A 375 -7.29 16.28 -2.23
C TYR A 375 -7.67 15.16 -3.19
N LYS A 376 -6.99 14.00 -3.12
CA LYS A 376 -7.17 12.93 -4.12
C LYS A 376 -8.22 11.91 -3.74
N ASP A 377 -8.41 11.65 -2.45
CA ASP A 377 -9.62 10.94 -2.01
C ASP A 377 -10.83 11.84 -2.32
N THR A 378 -11.71 11.38 -3.20
CA THR A 378 -12.77 12.24 -3.74
C THR A 378 -14.10 11.51 -3.75
N ILE A 379 -15.09 12.12 -3.12
CA ILE A 379 -16.50 11.81 -3.34
C ILE A 379 -17.08 12.93 -4.21
N ASN A 380 -17.44 12.62 -5.46
CA ASN A 380 -18.05 13.56 -6.39
C ASN A 380 -19.47 13.12 -6.75
N LEU A 381 -20.48 13.73 -6.12
CA LEU A 381 -21.88 13.33 -6.28
C LEU A 381 -22.66 14.40 -7.07
N ASN A 382 -23.09 14.06 -8.27
CA ASN A 382 -23.91 14.94 -9.13
C ASN A 382 -25.31 14.38 -9.42
N GLY A 383 -25.66 13.25 -8.80
CA GLY A 383 -26.96 12.57 -8.96
C GLY A 383 -28.01 12.96 -7.92
N ASP A 384 -29.19 12.37 -8.03
CA ASP A 384 -30.27 12.53 -7.06
C ASP A 384 -30.12 11.47 -5.94
N LEU A 385 -30.16 11.92 -4.69
CA LEU A 385 -30.14 11.05 -3.50
C LEU A 385 -31.55 11.03 -2.90
N TYR A 386 -32.21 9.88 -2.91
CA TYR A 386 -33.54 9.71 -2.35
C TYR A 386 -33.45 9.00 -1.00
N ASN A 387 -34.05 9.62 0.01
CA ASN A 387 -34.43 8.89 1.20
C ASN A 387 -35.68 8.06 0.89
N ILE A 388 -35.56 6.74 1.01
CA ILE A 388 -36.71 5.84 0.99
C ILE A 388 -36.91 5.34 2.42
N GLY A 389 -37.40 6.24 3.28
CA GLY A 389 -37.78 5.91 4.65
C GLY A 389 -38.84 4.81 4.73
N SER A 390 -39.20 4.44 5.97
CA SER A 390 -40.07 3.28 6.28
C SER A 390 -41.39 3.23 5.51
N SER A 391 -41.99 2.03 5.50
CA SER A 391 -43.26 1.70 4.84
C SER A 391 -44.33 2.78 5.04
N ASP A 392 -45.14 3.02 4.00
CA ASP A 392 -46.24 3.98 4.06
C ASP A 392 -47.15 3.72 5.25
N GLN A 393 -47.58 4.80 5.91
CA GLN A 393 -48.48 4.73 7.05
C GLN A 393 -49.93 4.70 6.57
N SER A 394 -50.67 3.66 6.95
CA SER A 394 -52.08 3.50 6.58
C SER A 394 -52.96 3.23 7.79
N LEU A 395 -54.13 3.87 7.81
CA LEU A 395 -55.20 3.57 8.74
C LEU A 395 -56.47 3.27 7.94
N LYS A 396 -56.94 2.03 8.04
CA LYS A 396 -58.17 1.58 7.39
C LYS A 396 -59.20 1.27 8.45
N VAL A 397 -60.34 1.94 8.37
CA VAL A 397 -61.48 1.72 9.26
C VAL A 397 -62.55 0.97 8.48
N ASN A 398 -62.86 -0.24 8.94
CA ASN A 398 -63.93 -1.07 8.40
C ASN A 398 -65.29 -0.41 8.63
N ALA A 399 -66.28 -0.83 7.85
CA ALA A 399 -67.63 -0.27 7.90
C ALA A 399 -68.36 -0.47 9.24
N ASP A 400 -67.93 -1.44 10.04
CA ASP A 400 -68.43 -1.71 11.39
C ASP A 400 -67.71 -0.89 12.48
N GLY A 401 -66.78 -0.01 12.07
CA GLY A 401 -65.96 0.80 12.96
C GLY A 401 -64.75 0.08 13.53
N SER A 402 -64.48 -1.19 13.16
CA SER A 402 -63.24 -1.88 13.54
C SER A 402 -62.05 -1.41 12.70
N ILE A 403 -60.84 -1.57 13.24
CA ILE A 403 -59.61 -1.25 12.51
C ILE A 403 -59.16 -2.47 11.72
N ASP A 404 -58.89 -2.29 10.42
CA ASP A 404 -58.34 -3.35 9.58
C ASP A 404 -56.97 -3.76 10.10
N ALA A 405 -56.74 -5.08 10.23
CA ALA A 405 -55.48 -5.64 10.73
C ALA A 405 -54.25 -5.30 9.88
N THR A 406 -54.45 -4.80 8.65
CA THR A 406 -53.39 -4.30 7.76
C THR A 406 -53.05 -2.83 7.99
N SER A 407 -53.75 -2.13 8.89
CA SER A 407 -53.41 -0.77 9.32
C SER A 407 -52.06 -0.77 10.05
N THR A 408 -51.21 0.20 9.74
CA THR A 408 -49.86 0.34 10.29
C THR A 408 -49.77 1.42 11.38
N ILE A 409 -50.82 2.23 11.53
CA ILE A 409 -50.93 3.29 12.54
C ILE A 409 -51.64 2.74 13.78
N GLY A 410 -51.05 2.96 14.96
CA GLY A 410 -51.66 2.62 16.25
C GLY A 410 -52.93 3.44 16.50
N THR A 411 -53.93 2.82 17.10
CA THR A 411 -55.18 3.49 17.47
C THR A 411 -55.71 2.97 18.78
N THR A 412 -56.31 3.85 19.57
CA THR A 412 -57.12 3.52 20.74
C THR A 412 -58.60 3.78 20.43
N GLN A 413 -59.47 2.80 20.69
CA GLN A 413 -60.91 2.95 20.42
C GLN A 413 -61.69 3.10 21.73
N ASP A 414 -62.53 4.14 21.79
CA ASP A 414 -63.62 4.29 22.77
C ASP A 414 -64.96 4.22 22.01
N ALA A 415 -66.04 3.85 22.69
CA ALA A 415 -67.33 3.41 22.14
C ALA A 415 -67.81 4.08 20.83
N ASN A 416 -67.56 5.37 20.64
CA ASN A 416 -67.91 6.12 19.41
C ASN A 416 -66.74 6.86 18.74
N ASN A 417 -65.52 6.77 19.26
CA ASN A 417 -64.36 7.53 18.81
C ASN A 417 -63.15 6.62 18.58
N ILE A 418 -62.45 6.82 17.46
CA ILE A 418 -61.12 6.24 17.23
C ILE A 418 -60.11 7.36 17.46
N TYR A 419 -59.28 7.20 18.49
CA TYR A 419 -58.13 8.06 18.74
C TYR A 419 -56.94 7.47 18.02
N VAL A 420 -56.43 8.21 17.03
CA VAL A 420 -55.22 7.83 16.32
C VAL A 420 -54.03 8.18 17.20
N ASP A 421 -53.16 7.20 17.44
CA ASP A 421 -51.92 7.45 18.18
C ASP A 421 -51.03 8.40 17.36
N ASP A 422 -49.97 8.94 17.97
CA ASP A 422 -49.01 9.77 17.25
C ASP A 422 -48.51 9.03 15.99
N ILE A 423 -48.67 9.67 14.83
CA ILE A 423 -48.14 9.15 13.56
C ILE A 423 -46.64 9.42 13.56
N VAL A 424 -45.89 8.54 14.20
CA VAL A 424 -44.43 8.65 14.29
C VAL A 424 -43.82 7.97 13.07
N SER A 425 -43.04 8.74 12.29
CA SER A 425 -42.18 8.13 11.28
C SER A 425 -41.15 7.25 11.98
N SER A 426 -41.19 5.95 11.71
CA SER A 426 -40.16 4.99 12.18
C SER A 426 -38.89 5.03 11.31
N ALA A 427 -38.86 5.89 10.29
CA ALA A 427 -37.73 6.01 9.38
C ALA A 427 -36.51 6.54 10.13
N LYS A 428 -35.54 5.66 10.37
CA LYS A 428 -34.20 6.04 10.82
C LYS A 428 -33.40 6.44 9.59
N MET A 429 -33.34 7.73 9.29
CA MET A 429 -32.45 8.23 8.24
C MET A 429 -31.03 8.27 8.81
N SER A 430 -30.09 7.68 8.07
CA SER A 430 -28.67 7.91 8.23
C SER A 430 -28.07 8.10 6.84
N MET A 431 -27.37 9.21 6.63
CA MET A 431 -26.56 9.43 5.43
C MET A 431 -25.19 9.89 5.89
N THR A 432 -24.17 9.09 5.61
CA THR A 432 -22.79 9.35 6.01
C THR A 432 -21.91 9.42 4.76
N PHE A 433 -21.19 10.54 4.62
CA PHE A 433 -20.18 10.73 3.59
C PHE A 433 -18.84 10.95 4.29
N SER A 434 -17.85 10.11 3.98
CA SER A 434 -16.54 10.16 4.61
C SER A 434 -15.44 10.17 3.54
N ALA A 435 -14.67 11.25 3.54
CA ALA A 435 -13.45 11.40 2.76
C ALA A 435 -12.37 11.97 3.70
N ASN A 436 -11.84 11.14 4.60
CA ASN A 436 -11.08 11.54 5.78
C ASN A 436 -9.84 12.42 5.47
N ARG A 437 -9.17 12.14 4.35
CA ARG A 437 -8.02 12.93 3.83
C ARG A 437 -8.33 13.52 2.46
N GLY A 438 -9.62 13.65 2.17
CA GLY A 438 -10.18 13.88 0.85
C GLY A 438 -11.04 15.14 0.75
N GLN A 439 -11.82 15.21 -0.33
CA GLN A 439 -12.85 16.22 -0.51
C GLN A 439 -14.19 15.56 -0.92
N ILE A 440 -15.27 16.22 -0.54
CA ILE A 440 -16.63 15.89 -0.97
C ILE A 440 -17.11 17.07 -1.81
N ILE A 441 -17.39 16.84 -3.09
CA ILE A 441 -17.79 17.84 -4.07
C ILE A 441 -19.01 17.37 -4.88
N GLY A 442 -19.60 18.27 -5.66
CA GLY A 442 -20.69 17.97 -6.58
C GLY A 442 -21.94 18.80 -6.32
N ASN A 443 -22.97 18.59 -7.13
CA ASN A 443 -24.25 19.30 -7.08
C ASN A 443 -25.45 18.39 -6.81
N ALA A 444 -25.23 17.26 -6.13
CA ALA A 444 -26.27 16.29 -5.81
C ALA A 444 -27.52 16.94 -5.18
N VAL A 445 -28.69 16.48 -5.60
CA VAL A 445 -29.97 16.91 -5.04
C VAL A 445 -30.43 15.86 -4.04
N MET A 446 -30.42 16.23 -2.76
CA MET A 446 -31.00 15.39 -1.71
C MET A 446 -32.51 15.59 -1.66
N ARG A 447 -33.25 14.51 -1.90
CA ARG A 447 -34.70 14.44 -1.80
C ARG A 447 -35.06 13.67 -0.54
N VAL A 448 -35.35 14.42 0.51
CA VAL A 448 -35.91 13.86 1.74
C VAL A 448 -37.41 13.71 1.53
N ASN A 449 -37.82 12.59 0.94
CA ASN A 449 -39.22 12.20 0.99
C ASN A 449 -39.48 11.52 2.34
N LYS A 450 -40.68 11.74 2.87
CA LYS A 450 -41.28 11.08 4.05
C LYS A 450 -40.95 11.67 5.43
N ASN A 451 -41.58 12.81 5.73
CA ASN A 451 -42.23 12.94 7.04
C ASN A 451 -43.69 12.44 6.97
N ILE A 452 -44.46 12.80 5.93
CA ILE A 452 -45.69 12.12 5.47
C ILE A 452 -45.81 12.45 3.97
N GLU A 453 -45.59 11.49 3.07
CA GLU A 453 -45.71 11.72 1.62
C GLU A 453 -47.17 11.55 1.15
N ASN A 454 -47.90 10.59 1.74
CA ASN A 454 -49.35 10.43 1.63
C ASN A 454 -49.88 9.87 2.95
N LEU A 455 -50.97 10.47 3.47
CA LEU A 455 -51.80 9.88 4.53
C LEU A 455 -53.15 9.54 3.90
N THR A 456 -53.44 8.25 3.78
CA THR A 456 -54.74 7.78 3.31
C THR A 456 -55.52 7.25 4.50
N VAL A 457 -56.57 7.99 4.87
CA VAL A 457 -57.59 7.52 5.82
C VAL A 457 -58.79 7.10 5.01
N GLU A 458 -58.98 5.79 4.87
CA GLU A 458 -60.14 5.24 4.16
C GLU A 458 -61.17 4.76 5.19
N ASN A 459 -62.33 5.41 5.17
CA ASN A 459 -63.54 4.93 5.84
C ASN A 459 -64.43 4.28 4.79
N SER A 460 -64.61 2.96 4.87
CA SER A 460 -65.51 2.25 3.97
C SER A 460 -66.96 2.40 4.44
N PRO A 461 -67.85 3.11 3.72
CA PRO A 461 -69.23 3.27 4.17
C PRO A 461 -70.03 1.97 3.97
N ALA A 462 -70.83 1.57 4.96
CA ALA A 462 -71.95 0.65 4.72
C ALA A 462 -73.28 1.14 5.34
N LYS A 463 -74.27 1.21 4.44
CA LYS A 463 -75.73 1.49 4.58
C LYS A 463 -76.19 2.90 5.00
N PRO A 464 -77.19 3.47 4.29
CA PRO A 464 -77.73 4.79 4.59
C PRO A 464 -78.48 4.75 5.94
N GLY A 465 -78.00 5.51 6.93
CA GLY A 465 -78.68 5.58 8.22
C GLY A 465 -78.08 6.51 9.27
N LEU A 466 -76.80 6.88 9.22
CA LEU A 466 -76.19 7.66 10.29
C LEU A 466 -75.74 9.05 9.81
N ARG A 467 -76.43 10.07 10.30
CA ARG A 467 -76.02 11.48 10.18
C ARG A 467 -74.87 11.73 11.16
N GLN A 468 -73.72 12.17 10.67
CA GLN A 468 -72.69 12.80 11.51
C GLN A 468 -72.57 14.28 11.16
N ASN A 469 -72.79 15.11 12.19
CA ASN A 469 -72.56 16.55 12.16
C ASN A 469 -71.06 16.83 12.16
N GLN A 470 -70.55 17.48 11.11
CA GLN A 470 -69.25 18.13 11.16
C GLN A 470 -69.35 19.41 12.00
N ARG A 471 -68.53 19.52 13.05
CA ARG A 471 -68.06 20.82 13.54
C ARG A 471 -66.56 20.84 13.43
N ALA A 472 -66.07 21.63 12.48
CA ALA A 472 -64.69 22.06 12.40
C ALA A 472 -64.39 23.05 13.55
N GLY A 473 -63.21 22.93 14.15
CA GLY A 473 -62.71 23.87 15.14
C GLY A 473 -61.21 23.67 15.33
N LEU A 474 -60.46 24.57 14.67
CA LEU A 474 -59.05 24.99 14.81
C LEU A 474 -58.04 24.05 15.49
#